data_AF-A0A2S0XEA8-F1
#
_entry.id   AF-A0A2S0XEA8-F1
#
_cell.length_a   1.000
_cell.length_b   1.000
_cell.length_c   1.000
_cell.angle_alpha   90.00
_cell.angle_beta   90.00
_cell.angle_gamma   90.00
#
_symmetry.space_group_name_H-M   'P 1'
#
loop_
_entity.id
_entity.type
_entity.pdbx_description
1 polymer ?
#
loop_
_entity_poly.entity_id
_entity_poly.type
_entity_poly.pdbx_seq_one_letter_code
_entity_poly.pdbx_strand_id
1 'polypeptide(L)' 'MSETKPIVGYAVYPPPFPGLPYLAVTFLPDGKVEARRFESGEAAASYADELAKGRRPQSTKH' A
#
# COMPACT_ATOMS: atom_id res chain seq x y z
N MET A 1 -14.08 -11.24 13.01
CA MET A 1 -14.37 -11.05 11.57
C MET A 1 -13.42 -9.97 11.08
N SER A 2 -12.49 -10.31 10.19
CA SER A 2 -11.54 -9.34 9.65
C SER A 2 -12.32 -8.33 8.81
N GLU A 3 -12.45 -7.13 9.33
CA GLU A 3 -13.11 -6.01 8.66
C GLU A 3 -12.30 -5.69 7.40
N THR A 4 -12.76 -6.22 6.26
CA THR A 4 -12.29 -5.85 4.93
C THR A 4 -12.65 -4.39 4.74
N LYS A 5 -11.79 -3.47 5.18
CA LYS A 5 -11.96 -2.06 4.85
C LYS A 5 -11.86 -1.97 3.33
N PRO A 6 -12.94 -1.60 2.61
CA PRO A 6 -12.83 -1.39 1.18
C PRO A 6 -11.75 -0.35 0.96
N ILE A 7 -10.95 -0.47 -0.09
CA ILE A 7 -10.06 0.61 -0.51
C ILE A 7 -10.74 1.32 -1.68
N VAL A 8 -10.60 2.64 -1.73
CA VAL A 8 -11.13 3.48 -2.81
C VAL A 8 -10.17 3.48 -4.00
N GLY A 9 -8.88 3.36 -3.73
CA GLY A 9 -7.86 3.29 -4.75
C GLY A 9 -6.47 3.13 -4.14
N TYR A 10 -5.49 2.87 -5.01
CA TYR A 10 -4.09 2.82 -4.63
C TYR A 10 -3.24 3.51 -5.70
N ALA A 11 -2.05 3.97 -5.29
CA ALA A 11 -1.04 4.50 -6.17
C ALA A 11 0.34 4.08 -5.68
N VAL A 12 1.23 3.70 -6.61
CA VAL A 12 2.64 3.43 -6.31
C VAL A 12 3.47 4.57 -6.86
N TYR A 13 4.20 5.25 -5.98
CA TYR A 13 5.10 6.33 -6.33
C TYR A 13 6.54 5.80 -6.37
N PRO A 14 7.21 5.89 -7.52
CA PRO A 14 8.64 5.63 -7.59
C PRO A 14 9.42 6.74 -6.88
N PRO A 15 10.57 6.40 -6.27
CA PRO A 15 11.41 7.40 -5.62
C PRO A 15 12.00 8.38 -6.66
N PRO A 16 12.04 9.69 -6.37
CA PRO A 16 12.65 10.68 -7.26
C PRO A 16 14.19 10.59 -7.29
N PHE A 17 14.79 9.95 -6.28
CA PHE A 17 16.24 9.76 -6.17
C PHE A 17 16.58 8.29 -5.92
N PRO A 18 17.66 7.77 -6.53
CA PRO A 18 18.15 6.43 -6.23
C PRO A 18 18.54 6.32 -4.75
N GLY A 19 18.10 5.26 -4.08
CA GLY A 19 18.32 5.02 -2.64
C GLY A 19 17.15 5.44 -1.73
N LEU A 20 16.12 6.10 -2.25
CA LEU A 20 14.88 6.34 -1.51
C LEU A 20 13.89 5.17 -1.71
N PRO A 21 13.04 4.87 -0.71
CA PRO A 21 12.04 3.82 -0.83
C PRO A 21 10.90 4.23 -1.77
N TYR A 22 10.31 3.24 -2.44
CA TYR A 22 9.02 3.34 -3.11
C TYR A 22 7.91 3.62 -2.09
N LEU A 23 6.89 4.37 -2.50
CA LEU A 23 5.75 4.69 -1.65
C LEU A 23 4.48 4.10 -2.25
N ALA A 24 3.85 3.16 -1.55
CA ALA A 24 2.48 2.76 -1.86
C ALA A 24 1.53 3.62 -1.04
N VAL A 25 0.65 4.34 -1.73
CA VAL A 25 -0.39 5.20 -1.16
C VAL A 25 -1.72 4.51 -1.38
N THR A 26 -2.51 4.37 -0.32
CA THR A 26 -3.82 3.74 -0.32
C THR A 26 -4.87 4.74 0.12
N PHE A 27 -5.92 4.90 -0.67
CA PHE A 27 -7.06 5.74 -0.35
C PHE A 27 -8.13 4.88 0.30
N LEU A 28 -8.53 5.25 1.52
CA LEU A 28 -9.60 4.60 2.28
C LEU A 28 -10.94 5.33 2.07
N PRO A 29 -12.08 4.62 2.23
CA PRO A 29 -13.43 5.15 2.05
C PRO A 29 -13.81 6.17 3.12
N ASP A 30 -13.08 6.16 4.24
CA ASP A 30 -13.20 7.15 5.32
C ASP A 30 -12.54 8.50 4.96
N GLY A 31 -12.07 8.68 3.73
CA GLY A 31 -11.31 9.86 3.29
C GLY A 31 -9.87 9.90 3.82
N LYS A 32 -9.42 8.82 4.48
CA LYS A 32 -8.04 8.68 4.98
C LYS A 32 -7.11 8.17 3.89
N VAL A 33 -5.86 8.59 3.98
CA VAL A 33 -4.80 8.13 3.10
C VAL A 33 -3.74 7.43 3.95
N GLU A 34 -3.42 6.18 3.60
CA GLU A 34 -2.31 5.43 4.20
C GLU A 34 -1.14 5.41 3.22
N ALA A 35 0.05 5.83 3.66
CA ALA A 35 1.27 5.76 2.88
C ALA A 35 2.24 4.77 3.52
N ARG A 36 2.77 3.84 2.73
CA ARG A 36 3.72 2.83 3.19
C ARG A 36 4.95 2.81 2.30
N ARG A 37 6.11 2.74 2.95
CA ARG A 37 7.42 2.69 2.31
C ARG A 37 7.80 1.25 1.98
N PHE A 38 8.38 1.05 0.81
CA PHE A 38 8.86 -0.22 0.29
C PHE A 38 10.24 -0.04 -0.32
N GLU A 39 11.09 -1.05 -0.21
CA GLU A 39 12.43 -1.01 -0.78
C GLU A 39 12.40 -1.21 -2.31
N SER A 40 11.33 -1.83 -2.83
CA SER A 40 11.16 -2.14 -4.26
C SER A 40 9.75 -1.82 -4.76
N GLY A 41 9.65 -1.42 -6.04
CA GLY A 41 8.38 -1.17 -6.71
C GLY A 41 7.50 -2.42 -6.81
N GLU A 42 8.09 -3.60 -6.96
CA GLU A 42 7.39 -4.89 -6.96
C GLU A 42 6.71 -5.19 -5.62
N ALA A 43 7.37 -4.86 -4.51
CA ALA A 43 6.79 -5.03 -3.18
C ALA A 43 5.63 -4.05 -2.95
N ALA A 44 5.77 -2.80 -3.43
CA ALA A 44 4.70 -1.80 -3.39
C ALA A 44 3.50 -2.21 -4.26
N ALA A 45 3.74 -2.75 -5.46
CA ALA A 45 2.70 -3.24 -6.36
C ALA A 45 2.00 -4.49 -5.81
N SER A 46 2.75 -5.45 -5.25
CA SER A 46 2.18 -6.64 -4.62
C SER A 46 1.32 -6.28 -3.40
N TYR A 47 1.74 -5.30 -2.61
CA TYR A 47 0.94 -4.76 -1.51
C TYR A 47 -0.38 -4.15 -2.00
N ALA A 48 -0.33 -3.38 -3.09
CA ALA A 48 -1.50 -2.79 -3.71
C ALA A 48 -2.45 -3.84 -4.30
N ASP A 49 -1.92 -4.89 -4.94
CA ASP A 49 -2.69 -6.00 -5.49
C ASP A 49 -3.42 -6.80 -4.38
N GLU A 50 -2.74 -7.08 -3.26
CA GLU A 50 -3.38 -7.71 -2.09
C GLU A 50 -4.50 -6.83 -1.52
N LEU A 51 -4.26 -5.53 -1.41
CA LEU A 51 -5.29 -4.58 -0.96
C LEU A 51 -6.49 -4.51 -1.91
N ALA A 52 -6.25 -4.52 -3.23
CA ALA A 52 -7.31 -4.54 -4.25
C ALA A 52 -8.14 -5.83 -4.19
N LYS A 53 -7.51 -6.95 -3.82
CA LYS A 53 -8.19 -8.24 -3.56
C LYS A 53 -8.94 -8.27 -2.22
N GLY A 54 -8.96 -7.17 -1.47
CA GLY A 54 -9.61 -7.10 -0.16
C GLY A 54 -8.88 -7.88 0.94
N ARG A 55 -7.66 -8.37 0.66
CA ARG A 55 -6.79 -8.94 1.67
C ARG A 55 -5.92 -7.82 2.20
N ARG A 56 -6.08 -7.44 3.46
CA ARG A 56 -5.02 -6.66 4.13
C ARG A 56 -3.76 -7.52 4.10
N PRO A 57 -2.68 -7.14 3.40
CA PRO A 57 -1.40 -7.75 3.69
C PRO A 57 -1.08 -7.40 5.14
N GLN A 58 -0.98 -8.41 5.99
CA GLN A 58 -0.59 -8.24 7.38
C GLN A 58 0.67 -7.38 7.38
N SER A 59 0.60 -6.19 7.99
CA SER A 59 1.80 -5.50 8.41
C SER A 59 2.47 -6.42 9.41
N THR A 60 3.42 -7.24 8.94
CA THR A 60 4.38 -7.92 9.79
C THR A 60 5.14 -6.81 10.51
N LYS A 61 4.69 -6.50 11.73
CA LYS A 61 5.49 -5.78 12.71
C LYS A 61 6.63 -6.73 13.09
N HIS A 62 7.85 -6.39 12.70
CA HIS A 62 9.07 -6.94 13.31
C HIS A 62 9.38 -6.17 14.58
#